data_AF-A0A354P7V4-F1
#
_entry.id   AF-A0A354P7V4-F1
#
_cell.length_a   1.000
_cell.length_b   1.000
_cell.length_c   1.000
_cell.angle_alpha   90.00
_cell.angle_beta   90.00
_cell.angle_gamma   90.00
#
_symmetry.space_group_name_H-M   'P 1'
#
loop_
_entity.id
_entity.type
_entity.pdbx_description
1 polymer ?
#
loop_
_entity_poly.entity_id
_entity_poly.type
_entity_poly.pdbx_seq_one_letter_code
_entity_poly.pdbx_strand_id
1 'polypeptide(L)'
;MHDVEFTMTKIYAAIGFACLTCFSARAVAQPPQVPRIDSVVMADNQPHQDDPAVIWYDDFDLPQRQDQYPEKSGKLSQEVRFGTTGVSLEMAYPRGSQGIGGRKVFFGDSPTNRRQTLRGNESFDDIYWRIYVKHPADWKGGGPAKLSRATSLVPPGWRQAMIAHVWSSGEALTLDPASGVKNGRVVTTAYNDFPNLKWLGNKPASQFKLHGGEGLGWWVCVEARAKLNTPGTKDGINQLWIDGRLEAERRDLDWRGTFAQRGINAVFLEAYWNEGSPVDQARWIDNFVVSTKPIGPVVCSTNPTILKTSYNGPGQQHSWQAEIAERDSRGAVVGEPIWRSFITQTDSNQVTINTETGEFLGRLSQSSSLANDTSYLIRVRQRSSNGQWSPWSDWHQPFQTKTAKEESPQ
;
A
#
# COMPACT_ATOMS: atom_id res chain seq x y z
N MET A 1 37.01 -94.32 -5.09
CA MET A 1 36.73 -94.92 -6.41
C MET A 1 35.93 -93.89 -7.17
N HIS A 2 36.61 -93.10 -8.01
CA HIS A 2 36.59 -93.24 -9.48
C HIS A 2 35.17 -92.94 -10.02
N ASP A 3 34.89 -91.97 -10.90
CA ASP A 3 35.72 -91.36 -11.94
C ASP A 3 35.19 -89.99 -12.40
N VAL A 4 36.07 -89.33 -13.13
CA VAL A 4 36.00 -88.07 -13.87
C VAL A 4 35.12 -88.20 -15.12
N GLU A 5 34.37 -87.16 -15.53
CA GLU A 5 34.43 -86.67 -16.92
C GLU A 5 33.80 -85.29 -17.16
N PHE A 6 34.43 -84.61 -18.12
CA PHE A 6 34.32 -83.20 -18.52
C PHE A 6 33.28 -83.07 -19.64
N THR A 7 32.50 -81.98 -19.67
CA THR A 7 31.94 -81.51 -20.95
C THR A 7 31.72 -79.99 -20.95
N MET A 8 32.41 -79.32 -21.88
CA MET A 8 32.29 -77.89 -22.15
C MET A 8 30.99 -77.56 -22.89
N THR A 9 30.22 -76.60 -22.37
CA THR A 9 29.04 -76.03 -23.05
C THR A 9 29.41 -74.70 -23.72
N LYS A 10 29.21 -74.62 -25.04
CA LYS A 10 29.39 -73.40 -25.85
C LYS A 10 28.28 -72.39 -25.55
N ILE A 11 28.67 -71.14 -25.27
CA ILE A 11 27.76 -70.00 -25.12
C ILE A 11 27.54 -69.35 -26.49
N TYR A 12 26.28 -69.30 -26.95
CA TYR A 12 25.86 -68.48 -28.09
C TYR A 12 25.34 -67.14 -27.57
N ALA A 13 25.94 -66.03 -28.02
CA ALA A 13 25.49 -64.68 -27.72
C ALA A 13 24.34 -64.28 -28.67
N ALA A 14 23.16 -63.99 -28.11
CA ALA A 14 22.04 -63.40 -28.83
C ALA A 14 22.15 -61.87 -28.80
N ILE A 15 22.24 -61.24 -29.97
CA ILE A 15 22.21 -59.78 -30.13
C ILE A 15 20.75 -59.32 -30.13
N GLY A 16 20.31 -58.71 -29.02
CA GLY A 16 19.02 -58.03 -28.94
C GLY A 16 19.13 -56.57 -29.37
N PHE A 17 18.47 -56.19 -30.46
CA PHE A 17 18.26 -54.80 -30.84
C PHE A 17 17.26 -54.14 -29.88
N ALA A 18 17.73 -53.29 -28.97
CA ALA A 18 16.88 -52.41 -28.17
C ALA A 18 16.64 -51.11 -28.95
N CYS A 19 15.40 -50.92 -29.44
CA CYS A 19 14.93 -49.64 -29.93
C CYS A 19 14.92 -48.61 -28.78
N LEU A 20 15.91 -47.73 -28.72
CA LEU A 20 15.86 -46.52 -27.89
C LEU A 20 14.86 -45.54 -28.52
N THR A 21 13.61 -45.56 -28.06
CA THR A 21 12.71 -44.43 -28.29
C THR A 21 13.13 -43.28 -27.37
N CYS A 22 13.85 -42.30 -27.93
CA CYS A 22 14.11 -41.03 -27.25
C CYS A 22 12.79 -40.27 -27.07
N PHE A 23 12.18 -40.37 -25.89
CA PHE A 23 11.18 -39.40 -25.46
C PHE A 23 11.90 -38.09 -25.16
N SER A 24 11.94 -37.18 -26.12
CA SER A 24 12.25 -35.77 -25.85
C SER A 24 11.10 -35.18 -25.06
N ALA A 25 11.20 -35.23 -23.72
CA ALA A 25 10.36 -34.44 -22.85
C ALA A 25 10.59 -32.96 -23.22
N ARG A 26 9.68 -32.36 -24.00
CA ARG A 26 9.66 -30.91 -24.19
C ARG A 26 9.48 -30.31 -22.81
N ALA A 27 10.52 -29.66 -22.29
CA ALA A 27 10.41 -28.84 -21.09
C ALA A 27 9.30 -27.82 -21.35
N VAL A 28 8.18 -27.96 -20.63
CA VAL A 28 7.11 -26.96 -20.68
C VAL A 28 7.72 -25.67 -20.17
N ALA A 29 7.81 -24.66 -21.03
CA ALA A 29 8.34 -23.36 -20.64
C ALA A 29 7.50 -22.82 -19.46
N GLN A 30 8.17 -22.43 -18.38
CA GLN A 30 7.50 -21.87 -17.21
C GLN A 30 6.74 -20.59 -17.61
N PRO A 31 5.53 -20.35 -17.07
CA PRO A 31 4.84 -19.09 -17.32
C PRO A 31 5.62 -17.91 -16.71
N PRO A 32 5.45 -16.68 -17.23
CA PRO A 32 5.99 -15.50 -16.57
C PRO A 32 5.34 -15.30 -15.20
N GLN A 33 6.03 -14.56 -14.32
CA GLN A 33 5.46 -14.15 -13.04
C GLN A 33 4.16 -13.37 -13.26
N VAL A 34 3.21 -13.52 -12.35
CA VAL A 34 1.98 -12.70 -12.35
C VAL A 34 2.36 -11.24 -12.12
N PRO A 35 2.06 -10.31 -13.05
CA PRO A 35 2.34 -8.89 -12.87
C PRO A 35 1.38 -8.28 -11.83
N ARG A 36 1.69 -7.07 -11.37
CA ARG A 36 0.77 -6.25 -10.57
C ARG A 36 0.52 -4.93 -11.30
N ILE A 37 -0.58 -4.27 -10.96
CA ILE A 37 -0.69 -2.84 -11.27
C ILE A 37 0.28 -2.12 -10.34
N ASP A 38 1.12 -1.27 -10.92
CA ASP A 38 2.08 -0.48 -10.16
C ASP A 38 1.43 0.79 -9.64
N SER A 39 0.72 1.51 -10.51
CA SER A 39 -0.03 2.72 -10.16
C SER A 39 -1.02 3.08 -11.27
N VAL A 40 -1.85 4.11 -11.01
CA VAL A 40 -2.76 4.71 -11.98
C VAL A 40 -2.46 6.20 -12.04
N VAL A 41 -2.41 6.78 -13.23
CA VAL A 41 -2.16 8.22 -13.40
C VAL A 41 -3.32 9.00 -12.75
N MET A 42 -2.95 9.84 -11.79
CA MET A 42 -3.87 10.71 -11.05
C MET A 42 -4.45 11.79 -11.96
N ALA A 43 -5.61 12.32 -11.58
CA ALA A 43 -6.07 13.60 -12.11
C ALA A 43 -5.13 14.72 -11.63
N ASP A 44 -4.89 15.72 -12.49
CA ASP A 44 -3.98 16.85 -12.21
C ASP A 44 -4.28 17.53 -10.87
N ASN A 45 -5.57 17.66 -10.52
CA ASN A 45 -6.01 18.16 -9.24
C ASN A 45 -6.69 17.04 -8.46
N GLN A 46 -6.14 16.72 -7.28
CA GLN A 46 -6.79 15.84 -6.32
C GLN A 46 -7.81 16.64 -5.50
N PRO A 47 -9.00 16.09 -5.17
CA PRO A 47 -10.01 16.79 -4.39
C PRO A 47 -9.50 17.21 -3.00
N HIS A 48 -8.47 16.53 -2.49
CA HIS A 48 -7.84 16.83 -1.22
C HIS A 48 -7.17 18.21 -1.16
N GLN A 49 -6.89 18.83 -2.31
CA GLN A 49 -6.29 20.16 -2.39
C GLN A 49 -7.26 21.24 -1.88
N ASP A 50 -8.57 21.04 -2.08
CA ASP A 50 -9.60 22.07 -1.83
C ASP A 50 -10.67 21.62 -0.80
N ASP A 51 -10.70 20.36 -0.39
CA ASP A 51 -11.70 19.86 0.56
C ASP A 51 -11.47 20.44 1.99
N PRO A 52 -12.43 21.17 2.59
CA PRO A 52 -12.30 21.72 3.94
C PRO A 52 -12.18 20.65 5.05
N ALA A 53 -12.51 19.39 4.78
CA ALA A 53 -12.24 18.28 5.69
C ALA A 53 -10.74 17.95 5.79
N VAL A 54 -9.97 18.26 4.75
CA VAL A 54 -8.53 17.99 4.70
C VAL A 54 -7.77 18.96 5.61
N ILE A 55 -6.92 18.39 6.46
CA ILE A 55 -6.00 19.10 7.36
C ILE A 55 -4.64 19.26 6.67
N TRP A 56 -4.21 18.21 5.96
CA TRP A 56 -2.92 18.15 5.28
C TRP A 56 -3.03 17.35 3.98
N TYR A 57 -2.38 17.81 2.92
CA TYR A 57 -2.14 17.05 1.70
C TYR A 57 -0.79 17.41 1.10
N ASP A 58 -0.01 16.39 0.76
CA ASP A 58 1.25 16.50 0.04
C ASP A 58 1.50 15.22 -0.79
N ASP A 59 1.54 15.36 -2.10
CA ASP A 59 2.05 14.36 -3.05
C ASP A 59 3.56 14.50 -3.26
N PHE A 60 4.22 15.39 -2.51
CA PHE A 60 5.66 15.69 -2.54
C PHE A 60 6.16 16.43 -3.78
N ASP A 61 5.29 16.71 -4.76
CA ASP A 61 5.68 17.34 -6.03
C ASP A 61 5.95 18.84 -5.91
N LEU A 62 5.39 19.49 -4.90
CA LEU A 62 5.58 20.91 -4.64
C LEU A 62 6.69 21.14 -3.60
N PRO A 63 7.87 21.65 -3.97
CA PRO A 63 8.97 21.85 -3.03
C PRO A 63 8.61 22.72 -1.83
N GLN A 64 7.72 23.71 -2.03
CA GLN A 64 7.26 24.62 -0.98
C GLN A 64 6.46 23.91 0.11
N ARG A 65 5.79 22.79 -0.19
CA ARG A 65 5.12 21.95 0.82
C ARG A 65 6.12 21.40 1.83
N GLN A 66 7.36 21.19 1.41
CA GLN A 66 8.38 20.63 2.30
C GLN A 66 8.73 21.57 3.45
N ASP A 67 8.53 22.88 3.33
CA ASP A 67 8.84 23.85 4.39
C ASP A 67 7.76 23.93 5.47
N GLN A 68 6.59 23.33 5.22
CA GLN A 68 5.51 23.25 6.20
C GLN A 68 5.73 22.12 7.22
N TYR A 69 6.65 21.18 6.99
CA TYR A 69 7.03 20.16 7.96
C TYR A 69 8.08 20.71 8.94
N PRO A 70 7.76 20.86 10.23
CA PRO A 70 8.73 21.33 11.23
C PRO A 70 9.87 20.34 11.44
N GLU A 71 9.56 19.05 11.28
CA GLU A 71 10.53 17.96 11.33
C GLU A 71 10.38 17.09 10.09
N LYS A 72 11.46 17.05 9.30
CA LYS A 72 11.57 16.26 8.08
C LYS A 72 12.95 15.61 7.99
N SER A 73 12.99 14.40 7.44
CA SER A 73 14.23 13.70 7.09
C SER A 73 13.99 12.78 5.88
N GLY A 74 15.06 12.27 5.29
CA GLY A 74 14.97 11.52 4.02
C GLY A 74 14.86 12.44 2.81
N LYS A 75 15.21 11.91 1.64
CA LYS A 75 15.21 12.64 0.37
C LYS A 75 13.91 12.39 -0.39
N LEU A 76 13.61 13.28 -1.34
CA LEU A 76 12.60 13.02 -2.36
C LEU A 76 13.29 12.33 -3.55
N SER A 77 12.60 11.38 -4.19
CA SER A 77 13.12 10.60 -5.32
C SER A 77 12.21 10.70 -6.53
N GLN A 78 12.79 10.99 -7.70
CA GLN A 78 12.13 10.93 -9.01
C GLN A 78 12.16 9.51 -9.61
N GLU A 79 13.01 8.62 -9.08
CA GLU A 79 13.23 7.27 -9.63
C GLU A 79 12.04 6.36 -9.34
N VAL A 80 11.48 6.49 -8.14
CA VAL A 80 10.26 5.79 -7.72
C VAL A 80 9.22 6.85 -7.42
N ARG A 81 8.10 6.80 -8.13
CA ARG A 81 7.02 7.79 -8.04
C ARG A 81 5.68 7.12 -8.31
N PHE A 82 4.61 7.72 -7.83
CA PHE A 82 3.26 7.28 -8.13
C PHE A 82 2.78 7.89 -9.46
N GLY A 83 2.34 7.06 -10.41
CA GLY A 83 2.00 7.53 -11.76
C GLY A 83 3.23 7.75 -12.65
N THR A 84 3.14 8.70 -13.59
CA THR A 84 4.17 8.91 -14.63
C THR A 84 5.12 10.06 -14.35
N THR A 85 4.76 10.99 -13.47
CA THR A 85 5.51 12.23 -13.14
C THR A 85 5.65 12.38 -11.62
N GLY A 86 6.39 13.39 -11.18
CA GLY A 86 6.51 13.73 -9.77
C GLY A 86 7.66 13.05 -9.02
N VAL A 87 7.59 13.12 -7.69
CA VAL A 87 8.54 12.55 -6.73
C VAL A 87 7.83 11.86 -5.59
N SER A 88 8.50 10.90 -4.96
CA SER A 88 8.04 10.32 -3.70
C SER A 88 9.03 10.57 -2.57
N LEU A 89 8.57 10.42 -1.33
CA LEU A 89 9.42 10.42 -0.15
C LEU A 89 10.14 9.08 -0.01
N GLU A 90 11.47 9.10 -0.10
CA GLU A 90 12.30 7.93 0.17
C GLU A 90 12.59 7.79 1.67
N MET A 91 12.23 6.62 2.20
CA MET A 91 12.55 6.15 3.54
C MET A 91 13.70 5.15 3.42
N ALA A 92 14.94 5.63 3.61
CA ALA A 92 16.15 4.85 3.41
C ALA A 92 16.46 3.98 4.64
N TYR A 93 16.97 2.77 4.40
CA TYR A 93 17.44 1.84 5.42
C TYR A 93 18.81 1.29 5.05
N PRO A 94 19.89 2.04 5.34
CA PRO A 94 21.24 1.49 5.33
C PRO A 94 21.33 0.24 6.20
N ARG A 95 22.16 -0.72 5.80
CA ARG A 95 22.39 -1.98 6.52
C ARG A 95 22.78 -1.73 7.97
N GLY A 96 22.09 -2.38 8.90
CA GLY A 96 22.27 -2.25 10.34
C GLY A 96 21.73 -0.95 10.95
N SER A 97 21.25 0.00 10.14
CA SER A 97 20.68 1.26 10.63
C SER A 97 19.18 1.13 10.92
N GLN A 98 18.68 1.97 11.82
CA GLN A 98 17.26 2.08 12.13
C GLN A 98 16.47 2.88 11.09
N GLY A 99 17.09 3.30 9.98
CA GLY A 99 16.44 4.04 8.91
C GLY A 99 16.53 5.57 9.02
N ILE A 100 16.34 6.22 7.88
CA ILE A 100 16.41 7.66 7.67
C ILE A 100 15.23 8.06 6.80
N GLY A 101 14.35 8.90 7.32
CA GLY A 101 13.15 9.31 6.60
C GLY A 101 12.01 9.63 7.54
N GLY A 102 11.27 10.69 7.22
CA GLY A 102 10.08 11.02 7.98
C GLY A 102 9.49 12.37 7.64
N ARG A 103 8.21 12.51 7.98
CA ARG A 103 7.46 13.76 7.89
C ARG A 103 6.55 13.84 9.09
N LYS A 104 6.59 14.98 9.80
CA LYS A 104 5.73 15.22 10.95
C LYS A 104 4.85 16.43 10.68
N VAL A 105 3.54 16.21 10.68
CA VAL A 105 2.56 17.30 10.61
C VAL A 105 1.98 17.54 11.99
N PHE A 106 1.80 18.81 12.31
CA PHE A 106 1.22 19.27 13.57
C PHE A 106 0.02 20.14 13.23
N PHE A 107 -1.07 19.95 13.95
CA PHE A 107 -2.32 20.64 13.66
C PHE A 107 -3.16 20.86 14.90
N GLY A 108 -4.24 21.62 14.76
CA GLY A 108 -5.19 21.86 15.83
C GLY A 108 -4.52 22.42 17.08
N ASP A 109 -4.88 21.86 18.23
CA ASP A 109 -4.40 22.27 19.53
C ASP A 109 -2.95 21.82 19.87
N SER A 110 -2.12 21.47 18.88
CA SER A 110 -0.73 21.07 19.09
C SER A 110 0.01 22.08 19.99
N PRO A 111 0.67 21.62 21.08
CA PRO A 111 1.38 22.51 21.99
C PRO A 111 2.76 22.94 21.45
N THR A 112 3.21 22.36 20.35
CA THR A 112 4.55 22.55 19.77
C THR A 112 4.46 22.98 18.31
N ASN A 113 5.57 23.50 17.77
CA ASN A 113 5.68 23.93 16.36
C ASN A 113 4.60 24.92 15.91
N ARG A 114 4.20 25.84 16.79
CA ARG A 114 3.06 26.77 16.63
C ARG A 114 3.05 27.57 15.32
N ARG A 115 4.21 27.86 14.74
CA ARG A 115 4.33 28.63 13.48
C ARG A 115 3.91 27.82 12.25
N GLN A 116 4.02 26.49 12.32
CA GLN A 116 3.67 25.57 11.25
C GLN A 116 2.46 24.69 11.62
N THR A 117 1.81 24.96 12.76
CA THR A 117 0.60 24.24 13.17
C THR A 117 -0.54 24.58 12.20
N LEU A 118 -1.02 23.56 11.50
CA LEU A 118 -2.16 23.67 10.59
C LEU A 118 -3.44 23.79 11.41
N ARG A 119 -4.40 24.62 10.99
CA ARG A 119 -5.71 24.72 11.66
C ARG A 119 -5.60 24.93 13.19
N GLY A 120 -4.67 25.79 13.62
CA GLY A 120 -4.21 25.87 15.02
C GLY A 120 -5.23 26.31 16.08
N ASN A 121 -6.44 26.69 15.67
CA ASN A 121 -7.55 27.10 16.56
C ASN A 121 -8.61 26.01 16.72
N GLU A 122 -8.37 24.82 16.15
CA GLU A 122 -9.32 23.70 16.17
C GLU A 122 -8.83 22.56 17.08
N SER A 123 -9.72 21.64 17.41
CA SER A 123 -9.40 20.39 18.10
C SER A 123 -10.06 19.23 17.38
N PHE A 124 -9.35 18.11 17.27
CA PHE A 124 -9.76 16.98 16.45
C PHE A 124 -9.84 15.71 17.28
N ASP A 125 -11.03 15.14 17.36
CA ASP A 125 -11.26 13.87 18.04
C ASP A 125 -11.38 12.69 17.07
N ASP A 126 -11.48 12.95 15.76
CA ASP A 126 -11.69 11.94 14.72
C ASP A 126 -10.93 12.37 13.46
N ILE A 127 -9.89 11.62 13.11
CA ILE A 127 -9.10 11.88 11.91
C ILE A 127 -8.82 10.59 11.15
N TYR A 128 -8.63 10.76 9.86
CA TYR A 128 -8.13 9.80 8.90
C TYR A 128 -6.77 10.26 8.40
N TRP A 129 -5.87 9.34 8.12
CA TRP A 129 -4.65 9.63 7.36
C TRP A 129 -4.37 8.51 6.37
N ARG A 130 -3.90 8.90 5.18
CA ARG A 130 -3.64 7.98 4.07
C ARG A 130 -2.28 8.26 3.46
N ILE A 131 -1.61 7.19 3.06
CA ILE A 131 -0.36 7.18 2.32
C ILE A 131 -0.38 6.05 1.30
N TYR A 132 0.36 6.22 0.20
CA TYR A 132 0.75 5.10 -0.67
C TYR A 132 2.14 4.63 -0.27
N VAL A 133 2.37 3.32 -0.21
CA VAL A 133 3.64 2.72 0.21
C VAL A 133 4.13 1.76 -0.87
N LYS A 134 5.40 1.86 -1.25
CA LYS A 134 6.05 0.91 -2.16
C LYS A 134 7.35 0.38 -1.56
N HIS A 135 7.49 -0.94 -1.57
CA HIS A 135 8.76 -1.62 -1.29
C HIS A 135 9.40 -2.04 -2.62
N PRO A 136 10.74 -2.22 -2.68
CA PRO A 136 11.38 -2.85 -3.82
C PRO A 136 10.92 -4.31 -3.94
N ALA A 137 10.95 -4.86 -5.14
CA ALA A 137 10.48 -6.22 -5.41
C ALA A 137 11.30 -7.30 -4.68
N ASP A 138 12.54 -6.98 -4.29
CA ASP A 138 13.48 -7.86 -3.61
C ASP A 138 13.68 -7.52 -2.11
N TRP A 139 12.78 -6.72 -1.52
CA TRP A 139 12.79 -6.31 -0.11
C TRP A 139 13.15 -7.46 0.85
N LYS A 140 14.05 -7.19 1.81
CA LYS A 140 14.56 -8.18 2.76
C LYS A 140 14.29 -7.80 4.20
N GLY A 141 13.96 -8.78 5.04
CA GLY A 141 13.84 -8.59 6.49
C GLY A 141 12.42 -8.45 7.04
N GLY A 142 11.39 -8.48 6.17
CA GLY A 142 9.99 -8.39 6.59
C GLY A 142 9.63 -6.98 7.07
N GLY A 143 8.83 -6.87 8.13
CA GLY A 143 8.35 -5.59 8.63
C GLY A 143 9.38 -4.80 9.43
N PRO A 144 9.64 -3.52 9.10
CA PRO A 144 10.60 -2.70 9.83
C PRO A 144 10.12 -2.24 11.22
N ALA A 145 8.90 -2.52 11.65
CA ALA A 145 8.19 -1.84 12.75
C ALA A 145 7.48 -0.57 12.26
N LYS A 146 8.02 0.64 12.42
CA LYS A 146 7.17 1.85 12.31
C LYS A 146 6.83 2.17 10.86
N LEU A 147 5.58 2.60 10.63
CA LEU A 147 5.13 3.18 9.37
C LEU A 147 4.60 4.59 9.59
N SER A 148 3.54 4.71 10.40
CA SER A 148 2.93 6.00 10.74
C SER A 148 2.23 5.97 12.10
N ARG A 149 1.88 7.14 12.62
CA ARG A 149 1.01 7.25 13.80
C ARG A 149 0.25 8.56 13.83
N ALA A 150 -0.89 8.57 14.49
CA ALA A 150 -1.53 9.78 15.02
C ALA A 150 -1.30 9.88 16.54
N THR A 151 -1.19 11.09 17.10
CA THR A 151 -0.97 11.27 18.54
C THR A 151 -1.55 12.57 19.08
N SER A 152 -1.81 12.59 20.39
CA SER A 152 -2.12 13.78 21.18
C SER A 152 -0.89 14.18 22.00
N LEU A 153 -0.17 15.21 21.55
CA LEU A 153 0.95 15.79 22.26
C LEU A 153 0.47 16.76 23.34
N VAL A 154 1.07 16.68 24.53
CA VAL A 154 0.77 17.55 25.66
C VAL A 154 2.05 18.17 26.26
N PRO A 155 1.99 19.43 26.74
CA PRO A 155 3.14 20.08 27.36
C PRO A 155 3.45 19.49 28.75
N PRO A 156 4.65 19.71 29.31
CA PRO A 156 5.81 20.26 28.61
C PRO A 156 6.38 19.26 27.60
N GLY A 157 7.07 19.76 26.58
CA GLY A 157 7.70 18.91 25.56
C GLY A 157 6.68 18.09 24.76
N TRP A 158 7.01 16.82 24.52
CA TRP A 158 6.30 15.91 23.63
C TRP A 158 5.71 14.70 24.38
N ARG A 159 5.17 14.93 25.58
CA ARG A 159 4.42 13.90 26.32
C ARG A 159 3.18 13.53 25.52
N GLN A 160 2.67 12.32 25.69
CA GLN A 160 1.60 11.79 24.84
C GLN A 160 0.40 11.34 25.67
N ALA A 161 -0.75 11.96 25.46
CA ALA A 161 -2.00 11.51 26.08
C ALA A 161 -2.56 10.25 25.38
N MET A 162 -2.31 10.10 24.08
CA MET A 162 -2.67 8.92 23.30
C MET A 162 -1.75 8.73 22.09
N ILE A 163 -1.65 7.49 21.60
CA ILE A 163 -0.90 7.16 20.39
C ILE A 163 -1.63 6.09 19.57
N ALA A 164 -2.03 6.41 18.35
CA ALA A 164 -2.57 5.45 17.40
C ALA A 164 -1.46 4.97 16.45
N HIS A 165 -0.76 3.90 16.82
CA HIS A 165 0.30 3.32 15.99
C HIS A 165 -0.26 2.56 14.80
N VAL A 166 0.40 2.72 13.64
CA VAL A 166 0.38 1.79 12.51
C VAL A 166 1.81 1.32 12.30
N TRP A 167 2.06 0.06 12.62
CA TRP A 167 3.40 -0.54 12.55
C TRP A 167 3.30 -2.03 12.21
N SER A 168 4.42 -2.67 11.89
CA SER A 168 4.42 -4.05 11.43
C SER A 168 4.19 -5.07 12.56
N SER A 169 3.51 -6.16 12.22
CA SER A 169 3.40 -7.39 13.00
C SER A 169 3.84 -8.54 12.10
N GLY A 170 5.13 -8.88 12.13
CA GLY A 170 5.75 -9.71 11.10
C GLY A 170 5.74 -8.96 9.76
N GLU A 171 5.24 -9.60 8.69
CA GLU A 171 5.10 -8.97 7.37
C GLU A 171 3.79 -8.15 7.20
N ALA A 172 2.85 -8.30 8.12
CA ALA A 172 1.59 -7.56 8.14
C ALA A 172 1.74 -6.19 8.82
N LEU A 173 0.73 -5.34 8.68
CA LEU A 173 0.54 -4.18 9.54
C LEU A 173 -0.38 -4.53 10.72
N THR A 174 -0.25 -3.79 11.82
CA THR A 174 -1.22 -3.81 12.91
C THR A 174 -1.42 -2.42 13.49
N LEU A 175 -2.55 -2.27 14.18
CA LEU A 175 -2.89 -1.15 15.03
C LEU A 175 -2.52 -1.50 16.47
N ASP A 176 -1.73 -0.64 17.13
CA ASP A 176 -1.40 -0.78 18.56
C ASP A 176 -1.72 0.52 19.33
N PRO A 177 -3.03 0.78 19.54
CA PRO A 177 -3.49 1.94 20.30
C PRO A 177 -2.94 1.95 21.73
N ALA A 178 -2.46 3.10 22.19
CA ALA A 178 -1.98 3.28 23.56
C ALA A 178 -2.58 4.53 24.21
N SER A 179 -2.92 4.42 25.49
CA SER A 179 -3.32 5.54 26.35
C SER A 179 -2.16 5.94 27.26
N GLY A 180 -1.85 7.24 27.29
CA GLY A 180 -0.96 7.86 28.26
C GLY A 180 -1.71 8.54 29.40
N VAL A 181 -2.99 8.20 29.60
CA VAL A 181 -3.86 8.81 30.62
C VAL A 181 -4.26 7.78 31.67
N LYS A 182 -4.20 8.17 32.95
CA LYS A 182 -4.71 7.42 34.09
C LYS A 182 -5.51 8.35 34.99
N ASN A 183 -6.73 7.95 35.37
CA ASN A 183 -7.61 8.75 36.24
C ASN A 183 -7.78 10.21 35.76
N GLY A 184 -7.93 10.41 34.44
CA GLY A 184 -8.12 11.73 33.83
C GLY A 184 -6.86 12.60 33.76
N ARG A 185 -5.69 12.08 34.14
CA ARG A 185 -4.41 12.80 34.10
C ARG A 185 -3.42 12.12 33.16
N VAL A 186 -2.69 12.92 32.40
CA VAL A 186 -1.58 12.41 31.59
C VAL A 186 -0.46 11.96 32.52
N VAL A 187 -0.05 10.70 32.39
CA VAL A 187 1.00 10.07 33.19
C VAL A 187 2.33 9.96 32.47
N THR A 188 2.34 10.06 31.14
CA THR A 188 3.60 10.09 30.37
C THR A 188 4.41 11.33 30.72
N THR A 189 5.72 11.18 30.78
CA THR A 189 6.70 12.20 31.15
C THR A 189 7.56 12.65 29.97
N ALA A 190 7.63 11.85 28.90
CA ALA A 190 8.37 12.13 27.67
C ALA A 190 7.69 11.53 26.43
N TYR A 191 8.27 11.76 25.25
CA TYR A 191 7.88 11.11 23.99
C TYR A 191 8.24 9.61 24.03
N ASN A 192 7.33 8.75 23.56
CA ASN A 192 7.45 7.29 23.64
C ASN A 192 7.77 6.77 25.06
N ASP A 193 7.15 7.35 26.09
CA ASP A 193 7.26 6.89 27.48
C ASP A 193 6.48 5.58 27.69
N PHE A 194 6.91 4.52 27.02
CA PHE A 194 6.26 3.21 26.98
C PHE A 194 5.99 2.60 28.36
N PRO A 195 6.86 2.75 29.38
CA PRO A 195 6.55 2.27 30.73
C PRO A 195 5.30 2.91 31.36
N ASN A 196 4.95 4.13 30.95
CA ASN A 196 3.77 4.86 31.44
C ASN A 196 2.56 4.75 30.49
N LEU A 197 2.65 3.98 29.41
CA LEU A 197 1.53 3.73 28.51
C LEU A 197 0.72 2.51 28.94
N LYS A 198 -0.59 2.62 28.79
CA LYS A 198 -1.50 1.48 28.77
C LYS A 198 -1.80 1.11 27.33
N TRP A 199 -1.31 -0.04 26.89
CA TRP A 199 -1.63 -0.62 25.57
C TRP A 199 -3.08 -1.11 25.55
N LEU A 200 -3.80 -0.79 24.47
CA LEU A 200 -5.23 -1.07 24.32
C LEU A 200 -5.50 -2.24 23.34
N GLY A 201 -4.44 -2.91 22.88
CA GLY A 201 -4.52 -4.20 22.20
C GLY A 201 -4.13 -4.14 20.72
N ASN A 202 -3.32 -5.11 20.29
CA ASN A 202 -2.68 -5.12 18.98
C ASN A 202 -3.15 -6.25 18.03
N LYS A 203 -4.29 -6.88 18.34
CA LYS A 203 -4.91 -7.93 17.51
C LYS A 203 -6.34 -7.60 17.09
N PRO A 204 -6.78 -8.02 15.88
CA PRO A 204 -5.98 -8.69 14.85
C PRO A 204 -5.02 -7.74 14.12
N ALA A 205 -3.94 -8.29 13.56
CA ALA A 205 -3.15 -7.66 12.51
C ALA A 205 -3.85 -7.81 11.15
N SER A 206 -3.41 -7.04 10.14
CA SER A 206 -3.92 -7.17 8.77
C SER A 206 -3.68 -8.58 8.22
N GLN A 207 -4.60 -9.03 7.37
CA GLN A 207 -4.40 -10.22 6.57
C GLN A 207 -3.34 -9.94 5.51
N PHE A 208 -3.49 -8.80 4.80
CA PHE A 208 -2.55 -8.37 3.78
C PHE A 208 -1.13 -8.16 4.34
N LYS A 209 -0.14 -8.81 3.71
CA LYS A 209 1.28 -8.78 4.08
C LYS A 209 2.02 -7.69 3.31
N LEU A 210 1.85 -6.44 3.76
CA LEU A 210 2.46 -5.26 3.13
C LEU A 210 3.99 -5.37 2.95
N HIS A 211 4.68 -6.00 3.90
CA HIS A 211 6.13 -6.16 3.88
C HIS A 211 6.58 -7.55 3.39
N GLY A 212 5.65 -8.37 2.93
CA GLY A 212 5.87 -9.72 2.39
C GLY A 212 5.41 -9.81 0.94
N GLY A 213 5.47 -11.01 0.36
CA GLY A 213 5.32 -11.23 -1.10
C GLY A 213 4.05 -10.67 -1.75
N GLU A 214 3.03 -10.33 -0.97
CA GLU A 214 1.84 -9.63 -1.46
C GLU A 214 2.14 -8.17 -1.81
N GLY A 215 2.84 -7.40 -0.96
CA GLY A 215 3.02 -5.94 -1.09
C GLY A 215 4.36 -5.46 -1.65
N LEU A 216 5.18 -6.33 -2.27
CA LEU A 216 6.50 -5.96 -2.80
C LEU A 216 6.47 -5.54 -4.26
N GLY A 217 7.16 -4.44 -4.60
CA GLY A 217 7.43 -4.02 -5.97
C GLY A 217 6.38 -3.12 -6.60
N TRP A 218 5.32 -2.75 -5.90
CA TRP A 218 4.20 -1.92 -6.39
C TRP A 218 3.61 -1.04 -5.28
N TRP A 219 2.81 -0.04 -5.63
CA TRP A 219 2.24 0.93 -4.68
C TRP A 219 0.96 0.42 -4.01
N VAL A 220 0.95 0.39 -2.69
CA VAL A 220 -0.21 -0.04 -1.89
C VAL A 220 -0.82 1.15 -1.15
N CYS A 221 -2.15 1.33 -1.23
CA CYS A 221 -2.84 2.37 -0.47
C CYS A 221 -3.06 1.90 0.98
N VAL A 222 -2.56 2.68 1.96
CA VAL A 222 -2.75 2.45 3.38
C VAL A 222 -3.46 3.64 3.99
N GLU A 223 -4.67 3.43 4.50
CA GLU A 223 -5.46 4.43 5.22
C GLU A 223 -5.72 3.97 6.64
N ALA A 224 -5.63 4.86 7.62
CA ALA A 224 -5.98 4.57 8.99
C ALA A 224 -6.80 5.70 9.60
N ARG A 225 -7.57 5.36 10.64
CA ARG A 225 -8.42 6.30 11.37
C ARG A 225 -8.24 6.13 12.86
N ALA A 226 -8.14 7.24 13.57
CA ALA A 226 -8.23 7.28 15.02
C ALA A 226 -9.39 8.18 15.43
N LYS A 227 -10.33 7.61 16.18
CA LYS A 227 -11.40 8.34 16.85
C LYS A 227 -11.24 8.19 18.36
N LEU A 228 -11.01 9.30 19.04
CA LEU A 228 -10.97 9.37 20.49
C LEU A 228 -12.32 9.01 21.08
N ASN A 229 -12.31 8.49 22.30
CA ASN A 229 -13.54 8.25 23.04
C ASN A 229 -14.15 9.56 23.55
N THR A 230 -15.47 9.57 23.66
CA THR A 230 -16.20 10.58 24.45
C THR A 230 -15.66 10.51 25.90
N PRO A 231 -15.23 11.64 26.51
CA PRO A 231 -14.59 11.60 27.84
C PRO A 231 -15.43 10.84 28.88
N GLY A 232 -14.81 9.87 29.54
CA GLY A 232 -15.44 9.01 30.54
C GLY A 232 -16.15 7.76 29.98
N THR A 233 -16.18 7.58 28.66
CA THR A 233 -16.79 6.41 28.00
C THR A 233 -15.74 5.57 27.29
N LYS A 234 -16.15 4.43 26.72
CA LYS A 234 -15.30 3.53 25.93
C LYS A 234 -15.91 3.32 24.54
N ASP A 235 -15.99 4.37 23.75
CA ASP A 235 -16.57 4.38 22.39
C ASP A 235 -15.54 4.76 21.31
N GLY A 236 -14.25 4.77 21.67
CA GLY A 236 -13.15 5.09 20.76
C GLY A 236 -12.92 4.00 19.71
N ILE A 237 -12.39 4.41 18.55
CA ILE A 237 -12.17 3.53 17.40
C ILE A 237 -10.74 3.72 16.86
N ASN A 238 -10.12 2.63 16.42
CA ASN A 238 -8.92 2.64 15.58
C ASN A 238 -9.15 1.69 14.40
N GLN A 239 -8.95 2.15 13.17
CA GLN A 239 -9.21 1.36 11.96
C GLN A 239 -8.05 1.46 10.97
N LEU A 240 -7.85 0.40 10.19
CA LEU A 240 -6.84 0.28 9.14
C LEU A 240 -7.48 -0.33 7.90
N TRP A 241 -7.32 0.35 6.77
CA TRP A 241 -7.67 -0.15 5.45
C TRP A 241 -6.44 -0.28 4.58
N ILE A 242 -6.39 -1.36 3.80
CA ILE A 242 -5.40 -1.57 2.75
C ILE A 242 -6.15 -1.74 1.44
N ASP A 243 -5.82 -0.90 0.44
CA ASP A 243 -6.59 -0.78 -0.80
C ASP A 243 -8.10 -0.56 -0.54
N GLY A 244 -8.37 0.15 0.54
CA GLY A 244 -9.70 0.49 1.06
C GLY A 244 -10.53 -0.72 1.56
N ARG A 245 -9.92 -1.91 1.71
CA ARG A 245 -10.53 -3.06 2.42
C ARG A 245 -10.20 -2.93 3.90
N LEU A 246 -11.18 -3.09 4.78
CA LEU A 246 -10.95 -3.01 6.24
C LEU A 246 -10.17 -4.25 6.69
N GLU A 247 -8.93 -4.04 7.14
CA GLU A 247 -7.97 -5.10 7.46
C GLU A 247 -7.79 -5.30 8.97
N ALA A 248 -7.89 -4.22 9.75
CA ALA A 248 -7.84 -4.29 11.20
C ALA A 248 -8.73 -3.22 11.82
N GLU A 249 -9.35 -3.56 12.93
CA GLU A 249 -10.22 -2.67 13.68
C GLU A 249 -10.07 -2.91 15.19
N ARG A 250 -10.19 -1.82 15.95
CA ARG A 250 -10.35 -1.80 17.39
C ARG A 250 -11.54 -0.91 17.71
N ARG A 251 -12.44 -1.43 18.53
CA ARG A 251 -13.61 -0.72 19.05
C ARG A 251 -13.53 -0.68 20.57
N ASP A 252 -14.45 0.07 21.15
CA ASP A 252 -14.62 0.21 22.59
C ASP A 252 -13.34 0.68 23.30
N LEU A 253 -12.54 1.51 22.61
CA LEU A 253 -11.28 1.99 23.11
C LEU A 253 -11.49 3.10 24.14
N ASP A 254 -10.71 3.03 25.21
CA ASP A 254 -10.55 4.14 26.16
C ASP A 254 -9.16 4.78 25.96
N TRP A 255 -9.10 5.72 25.03
CA TRP A 255 -7.86 6.43 24.69
C TRP A 255 -7.43 7.41 25.76
N ARG A 256 -8.39 8.11 26.37
CA ARG A 256 -8.11 9.30 27.18
C ARG A 256 -8.83 9.36 28.52
N GLY A 257 -9.58 8.33 28.94
CA GLY A 257 -10.40 8.41 30.15
C GLY A 257 -11.27 9.67 30.13
N THR A 258 -11.16 10.50 31.16
CA THR A 258 -11.84 11.81 31.24
C THR A 258 -10.99 13.00 30.78
N PHE A 259 -9.76 12.78 30.31
CA PHE A 259 -8.91 13.86 29.80
C PHE A 259 -9.52 14.44 28.52
N ALA A 260 -9.79 15.75 28.52
CA ALA A 260 -10.41 16.47 27.40
C ALA A 260 -9.67 17.76 27.02
N GLN A 261 -8.46 17.98 27.56
CA GLN A 261 -7.75 19.24 27.34
C GLN A 261 -7.14 19.36 25.94
N ARG A 262 -6.94 18.23 25.24
CA ARG A 262 -6.43 18.17 23.87
C ARG A 262 -7.03 17.00 23.10
N GLY A 263 -7.21 17.22 21.80
CA GLY A 263 -7.53 16.20 20.82
C GLY A 263 -6.27 15.55 20.24
N ILE A 264 -6.42 14.89 19.10
CA ILE A 264 -5.34 14.46 18.23
C ILE A 264 -4.77 15.70 17.53
N ASN A 265 -3.45 15.85 17.54
CA ASN A 265 -2.82 17.09 17.08
C ASN A 265 -1.51 16.91 16.31
N ALA A 266 -1.17 15.65 15.99
CA ALA A 266 -0.08 15.35 15.07
C ALA A 266 -0.26 14.00 14.37
N VAL A 267 0.29 13.91 13.15
CA VAL A 267 0.48 12.66 12.41
C VAL A 267 1.92 12.58 11.93
N PHE A 268 2.58 11.45 12.18
CA PHE A 268 3.97 11.23 11.81
C PHE A 268 4.11 10.07 10.83
N LEU A 269 4.93 10.26 9.81
CA LEU A 269 5.51 9.22 8.97
C LEU A 269 6.94 8.95 9.44
N GLU A 270 7.31 7.69 9.63
CA GLU A 270 8.59 7.33 10.25
C GLU A 270 9.27 6.19 9.49
N ALA A 271 10.52 6.39 9.09
CA ALA A 271 11.44 5.29 8.80
C ALA A 271 12.06 4.82 10.12
N TYR A 272 11.60 3.70 10.66
CA TYR A 272 12.21 3.11 11.85
C TYR A 272 12.23 1.60 11.77
N TRP A 273 13.44 1.03 11.80
CA TRP A 273 13.71 -0.40 11.87
C TRP A 273 14.27 -0.81 13.24
N ASN A 274 13.51 -1.54 14.06
CA ASN A 274 13.94 -1.93 15.41
C ASN A 274 15.31 -2.64 15.40
N GLU A 275 15.41 -3.75 14.65
CA GLU A 275 16.62 -4.58 14.52
C GLU A 275 17.66 -4.03 13.53
N GLY A 276 17.33 -2.92 12.86
CA GLY A 276 18.06 -2.44 11.71
C GLY A 276 17.82 -3.27 10.44
N SER A 277 18.07 -2.67 9.29
CA SER A 277 17.87 -3.35 8.00
C SER A 277 18.95 -4.40 7.72
N PRO A 278 18.63 -5.59 7.19
CA PRO A 278 19.62 -6.62 6.89
C PRO A 278 20.52 -6.26 5.69
N VAL A 279 20.07 -5.34 4.84
CA VAL A 279 20.73 -4.87 3.61
C VAL A 279 20.53 -3.37 3.43
N ASP A 280 21.27 -2.75 2.51
CA ASP A 280 20.93 -1.41 2.05
C ASP A 280 19.68 -1.48 1.17
N GLN A 281 18.61 -0.78 1.57
CA GLN A 281 17.36 -0.73 0.80
C GLN A 281 16.57 0.52 1.20
N ALA A 282 15.47 0.79 0.51
CA ALA A 282 14.54 1.87 0.86
C ALA A 282 13.10 1.41 0.64
N ARG A 283 12.15 2.11 1.24
CA ARG A 283 10.75 2.11 0.79
C ARG A 283 10.35 3.53 0.42
N TRP A 284 9.30 3.68 -0.37
CA TRP A 284 8.82 4.98 -0.81
C TRP A 284 7.42 5.24 -0.30
N ILE A 285 7.15 6.51 0.02
CA ILE A 285 5.83 6.99 0.43
C ILE A 285 5.39 8.12 -0.49
N ASP A 286 4.13 8.11 -0.87
CA ASP A 286 3.53 9.12 -1.73
C ASP A 286 2.12 9.50 -1.23
N ASN A 287 1.63 10.66 -1.66
CA ASN A 287 0.29 11.16 -1.42
C ASN A 287 -0.15 11.09 0.05
N PHE A 288 0.56 11.83 0.92
CA PHE A 288 0.26 11.92 2.34
C PHE A 288 -0.91 12.87 2.59
N VAL A 289 -2.04 12.31 3.04
CA VAL A 289 -3.26 13.06 3.36
C VAL A 289 -3.62 12.87 4.84
N VAL A 290 -4.10 13.93 5.49
CA VAL A 290 -4.78 13.89 6.80
C VAL A 290 -6.12 14.63 6.67
N SER A 291 -7.22 14.01 7.11
CA SER A 291 -8.57 14.53 6.93
C SER A 291 -9.48 14.21 8.12
N THR A 292 -10.57 14.97 8.28
CA THR A 292 -11.66 14.68 9.24
C THR A 292 -12.73 13.76 8.67
N LYS A 293 -12.62 13.36 7.39
CA LYS A 293 -13.49 12.42 6.69
C LYS A 293 -12.67 11.29 6.03
N PRO A 294 -13.29 10.14 5.69
CA PRO A 294 -12.62 9.10 4.89
C PRO A 294 -11.98 9.69 3.63
N ILE A 295 -10.77 9.24 3.29
CA ILE A 295 -9.97 9.84 2.21
C ILE A 295 -10.17 9.06 0.90
N GLY A 296 -10.09 7.73 0.97
CA GLY A 296 -10.22 6.86 -0.19
C GLY A 296 -8.98 6.84 -1.09
N PRO A 297 -9.06 6.13 -2.23
CA PRO A 297 -7.98 6.06 -3.19
C PRO A 297 -7.81 7.40 -3.94
N VAL A 298 -6.74 7.50 -4.72
CA VAL A 298 -6.53 8.64 -5.64
C VAL A 298 -7.69 8.80 -6.62
N VAL A 299 -7.94 10.05 -7.02
CA VAL A 299 -8.90 10.40 -8.06
C VAL A 299 -8.19 10.49 -9.41
N CYS A 300 -8.81 9.94 -10.45
CA CYS A 300 -8.30 9.88 -11.81
C CYS A 300 -9.32 10.47 -12.81
N SER A 301 -8.89 10.66 -14.07
CA SER A 301 -9.83 10.95 -15.16
C SER A 301 -10.78 9.76 -15.41
N THR A 302 -11.81 9.95 -16.22
CA THR A 302 -12.69 8.85 -16.68
C THR A 302 -12.04 7.95 -17.74
N ASN A 303 -10.86 8.33 -18.25
CA ASN A 303 -10.03 7.54 -19.15
C ASN A 303 -8.59 7.48 -18.62
N PRO A 304 -8.36 6.87 -17.44
CA PRO A 304 -7.04 6.98 -16.84
C PRO A 304 -6.02 6.06 -17.52
N THR A 305 -4.75 6.41 -17.37
CA THR A 305 -3.64 5.54 -17.76
C THR A 305 -3.25 4.66 -16.59
N ILE A 306 -3.26 3.34 -16.79
CA ILE A 306 -2.78 2.37 -15.81
C ILE A 306 -1.34 1.98 -16.13
N LEU A 307 -0.53 1.78 -15.10
CA LEU A 307 0.84 1.31 -15.19
C LEU A 307 0.92 -0.06 -14.52
N LYS A 308 1.50 -1.06 -15.19
CA LYS A 308 1.81 -2.35 -14.56
C LYS A 308 3.28 -2.42 -14.17
N THR A 309 3.60 -3.37 -13.29
CA THR A 309 4.99 -3.69 -12.94
C THR A 309 5.78 -4.18 -14.15
N SER A 310 7.11 -4.02 -14.10
CA SER A 310 8.03 -4.54 -15.11
C SER A 310 7.88 -6.06 -15.28
N TYR A 311 8.13 -6.53 -16.50
CA TYR A 311 8.09 -7.96 -16.82
C TYR A 311 9.14 -8.73 -16.02
N ASN A 312 8.73 -9.89 -15.50
CA ASN A 312 9.63 -10.87 -14.89
C ASN A 312 9.18 -12.27 -15.31
N GLY A 313 10.09 -13.04 -15.90
CA GLY A 313 9.80 -14.36 -16.45
C GLY A 313 10.78 -14.75 -17.55
N PRO A 314 10.63 -15.95 -18.13
CA PRO A 314 11.49 -16.41 -19.21
C PRO A 314 11.24 -15.63 -20.50
N GLY A 315 12.26 -15.51 -21.34
CA GLY A 315 12.17 -14.76 -22.59
C GLY A 315 11.95 -13.26 -22.35
N GLN A 316 11.25 -12.61 -23.27
CA GLN A 316 10.89 -11.18 -23.18
C GLN A 316 9.39 -11.02 -23.02
N GLN A 317 8.95 -9.82 -22.59
CA GLN A 317 7.55 -9.46 -22.67
C GLN A 317 7.10 -9.50 -24.14
N HIS A 318 6.02 -10.22 -24.41
CA HIS A 318 5.41 -10.24 -25.73
C HIS A 318 4.11 -9.45 -25.74
N SER A 319 3.26 -9.69 -24.74
CA SER A 319 2.00 -8.99 -24.62
C SER A 319 1.45 -9.00 -23.20
N TRP A 320 0.52 -8.10 -22.90
CA TRP A 320 -0.23 -8.14 -21.64
C TRP A 320 -1.67 -7.68 -21.82
N GLN A 321 -2.49 -7.88 -20.79
CA GLN A 321 -3.90 -7.52 -20.80
C GLN A 321 -4.34 -7.09 -19.41
N ALA A 322 -5.22 -6.09 -19.35
CA ALA A 322 -5.85 -5.63 -18.13
C ALA A 322 -7.37 -5.71 -18.20
N GLU A 323 -7.99 -5.85 -17.03
CA GLU A 323 -9.43 -5.76 -16.83
C GLU A 323 -9.74 -4.84 -15.67
N ILE A 324 -10.89 -4.17 -15.74
CA ILE A 324 -11.37 -3.24 -14.72
C ILE A 324 -12.77 -3.67 -14.31
N ALA A 325 -13.03 -3.62 -13.01
CA ALA A 325 -14.35 -3.88 -12.45
C ALA A 325 -14.69 -2.84 -11.39
N GLU A 326 -15.97 -2.66 -11.12
CA GLU A 326 -16.45 -1.76 -10.08
C GLU A 326 -16.12 -2.28 -8.69
N ARG A 327 -15.95 -1.36 -7.75
CA ARG A 327 -15.57 -1.63 -6.37
C ARG A 327 -16.67 -1.15 -5.43
N ASP A 328 -17.14 -2.01 -4.52
CA ASP A 328 -18.10 -1.63 -3.48
C ASP A 328 -17.43 -0.83 -2.34
N SER A 329 -18.25 -0.34 -1.42
CA SER A 329 -17.80 0.39 -0.23
C SER A 329 -16.96 -0.45 0.75
N ARG A 330 -16.97 -1.79 0.63
CA ARG A 330 -16.15 -2.72 1.42
C ARG A 330 -14.83 -3.05 0.75
N GLY A 331 -14.62 -2.55 -0.48
CA GLY A 331 -13.42 -2.78 -1.27
C GLY A 331 -13.38 -4.10 -2.01
N ALA A 332 -14.53 -4.73 -2.23
CA ALA A 332 -14.66 -5.92 -3.07
C ALA A 332 -15.07 -5.54 -4.49
N VAL A 333 -14.71 -6.39 -5.45
CA VAL A 333 -15.21 -6.28 -6.83
C VAL A 333 -16.71 -6.59 -6.87
N VAL A 334 -17.44 -5.83 -7.67
CA VAL A 334 -18.87 -6.01 -7.93
C VAL A 334 -19.08 -6.38 -9.39
N GLY A 335 -19.74 -7.51 -9.61
CA GLY A 335 -20.10 -7.96 -10.96
C GLY A 335 -18.91 -8.39 -11.82
N GLU A 336 -19.15 -8.39 -13.13
CA GLU A 336 -18.15 -8.74 -14.15
C GLU A 336 -17.32 -7.51 -14.55
N PRO A 337 -16.17 -7.71 -15.21
CA PRO A 337 -15.38 -6.59 -15.75
C PRO A 337 -16.21 -5.66 -16.64
N ILE A 338 -16.01 -4.35 -16.47
CA ILE A 338 -16.67 -3.26 -17.22
C ILE A 338 -15.77 -2.69 -18.33
N TRP A 339 -14.50 -3.05 -18.35
CA TRP A 339 -13.57 -2.75 -19.44
C TRP A 339 -12.47 -3.81 -19.50
N ARG A 340 -12.04 -4.15 -20.71
CA ARG A 340 -10.93 -5.06 -20.99
C ARG A 340 -10.04 -4.46 -22.05
N SER A 341 -8.73 -4.43 -21.81
CA SER A 341 -7.78 -3.99 -22.83
C SER A 341 -7.74 -4.98 -23.99
N PHE A 342 -7.46 -4.47 -25.19
CA PHE A 342 -6.91 -5.31 -26.24
C PHE A 342 -5.57 -5.90 -25.79
N ILE A 343 -5.15 -6.99 -26.43
CA ILE A 343 -3.86 -7.60 -26.15
C ILE A 343 -2.77 -6.61 -26.57
N THR A 344 -2.10 -6.01 -25.59
CA THR A 344 -1.11 -4.97 -25.84
C THR A 344 0.19 -5.64 -26.27
N GLN A 345 0.54 -5.59 -27.55
CA GLN A 345 1.79 -6.13 -28.11
C GLN A 345 2.87 -5.06 -28.12
N THR A 346 3.39 -4.74 -26.94
CA THR A 346 4.33 -3.63 -26.75
C THR A 346 5.28 -3.92 -25.59
N ASP A 347 6.47 -3.33 -25.65
CA ASP A 347 7.40 -3.24 -24.52
C ASP A 347 6.92 -2.23 -23.45
N SER A 348 5.91 -1.41 -23.77
CA SER A 348 5.29 -0.51 -22.80
C SER A 348 4.58 -1.27 -21.68
N ASN A 349 4.68 -0.75 -20.46
CA ASN A 349 3.96 -1.22 -19.28
C ASN A 349 2.76 -0.31 -18.95
N GLN A 350 2.28 0.47 -19.91
CA GLN A 350 1.19 1.42 -19.70
C GLN A 350 0.07 1.25 -20.75
N VAL A 351 -1.17 1.44 -20.33
CA VAL A 351 -2.33 1.52 -21.24
C VAL A 351 -3.32 2.55 -20.73
N THR A 352 -3.81 3.41 -21.62
CA THR A 352 -4.90 4.35 -21.33
C THR A 352 -6.23 3.62 -21.48
N ILE A 353 -7.17 3.78 -20.56
CA ILE A 353 -8.49 3.16 -20.65
C ILE A 353 -9.35 3.98 -21.61
N ASN A 354 -9.61 3.47 -22.81
CA ASN A 354 -10.51 4.07 -23.80
C ASN A 354 -10.93 3.00 -24.83
N THR A 355 -11.60 3.42 -25.90
CA THR A 355 -12.04 2.54 -27.01
C THR A 355 -10.94 2.23 -28.04
N GLU A 356 -9.81 2.92 -27.99
CA GLU A 356 -8.67 2.68 -28.90
C GLU A 356 -7.80 1.51 -28.39
N THR A 357 -7.73 1.35 -27.07
CA THR A 357 -6.86 0.38 -26.39
C THR A 357 -7.61 -0.79 -25.79
N GLY A 358 -8.94 -0.78 -25.82
CA GLY A 358 -9.78 -1.80 -25.23
C GLY A 358 -11.26 -1.63 -25.55
N GLU A 359 -12.06 -2.48 -24.93
CA GLU A 359 -13.50 -2.53 -25.11
C GLU A 359 -14.18 -2.35 -23.75
N PHE A 360 -15.16 -1.45 -23.70
CA PHE A 360 -16.05 -1.34 -22.55
C PHE A 360 -17.10 -2.45 -22.61
N LEU A 361 -17.44 -3.00 -21.45
CA LEU A 361 -18.26 -4.21 -21.32
C LEU A 361 -19.50 -3.94 -20.48
N GLY A 362 -20.47 -4.86 -20.57
CA GLY A 362 -21.69 -4.81 -19.78
C GLY A 362 -22.43 -3.47 -19.92
N ARG A 363 -22.70 -2.81 -18.79
CA ARG A 363 -23.43 -1.53 -18.75
C ARG A 363 -22.72 -0.37 -19.42
N LEU A 364 -21.40 -0.48 -19.66
CA LEU A 364 -20.61 0.54 -20.33
C LEU A 364 -20.30 0.20 -21.80
N SER A 365 -20.89 -0.86 -22.37
CA SER A 365 -20.58 -1.32 -23.74
C SER A 365 -20.78 -0.31 -24.88
N GLN A 366 -21.58 0.74 -24.64
CA GLN A 366 -21.80 1.85 -25.57
C GLN A 366 -21.06 3.14 -25.15
N SER A 367 -20.22 3.06 -24.12
CA SER A 367 -19.48 4.19 -23.56
C SER A 367 -18.05 4.27 -24.13
N SER A 368 -17.47 5.46 -24.10
CA SER A 368 -16.06 5.70 -24.43
C SER A 368 -15.17 5.96 -23.22
N SER A 369 -15.75 5.95 -22.01
CA SER A 369 -15.06 6.25 -20.76
C SER A 369 -15.74 5.54 -19.58
N LEU A 370 -15.03 5.45 -18.45
CA LEU A 370 -15.59 4.98 -17.18
C LEU A 370 -16.65 5.95 -16.66
N ALA A 371 -17.62 5.44 -15.90
CA ALA A 371 -18.61 6.29 -15.23
C ALA A 371 -17.92 7.26 -14.25
N ASN A 372 -18.43 8.49 -14.18
CA ASN A 372 -17.98 9.51 -13.23
C ASN A 372 -18.25 9.06 -11.78
N ASP A 373 -17.48 9.61 -10.84
CA ASP A 373 -17.64 9.40 -9.40
C ASP A 373 -17.85 7.93 -8.99
N THR A 374 -17.09 7.04 -9.62
CA THR A 374 -17.20 5.59 -9.42
C THR A 374 -15.84 5.02 -9.03
N SER A 375 -15.84 4.11 -8.06
CA SER A 375 -14.64 3.41 -7.62
C SER A 375 -14.44 2.11 -8.41
N TYR A 376 -13.20 1.84 -8.78
CA TYR A 376 -12.83 0.66 -9.58
C TYR A 376 -11.64 -0.08 -8.97
N LEU A 377 -11.47 -1.34 -9.39
CA LEU A 377 -10.27 -2.15 -9.20
C LEU A 377 -9.81 -2.67 -10.56
N ILE A 378 -8.52 -2.97 -10.66
CA ILE A 378 -7.90 -3.44 -11.90
C ILE A 378 -7.34 -4.86 -11.65
N ARG A 379 -7.20 -5.68 -12.69
CA ARG A 379 -6.33 -6.86 -12.65
C ARG A 379 -5.58 -6.99 -13.96
N VAL A 380 -4.43 -7.66 -13.93
CA VAL A 380 -3.52 -7.74 -15.07
C VAL A 380 -2.93 -9.14 -15.23
N ARG A 381 -2.63 -9.52 -16.47
CA ARG A 381 -1.81 -10.71 -16.81
C ARG A 381 -0.86 -10.39 -17.95
N GLN A 382 0.21 -11.16 -18.07
CA GLN A 382 1.21 -10.96 -19.13
C GLN A 382 1.60 -12.27 -19.80
N ARG A 383 2.19 -12.14 -21.00
CA ARG A 383 2.61 -13.23 -21.86
C ARG A 383 4.08 -13.07 -22.23
N SER A 384 4.81 -14.17 -22.11
CA SER A 384 6.19 -14.27 -22.60
C SER A 384 6.25 -14.45 -24.12
N SER A 385 7.40 -14.14 -24.72
CA SER A 385 7.73 -14.48 -26.11
C SER A 385 7.70 -15.99 -26.40
N ASN A 386 7.73 -16.83 -25.35
CA ASN A 386 7.56 -18.27 -25.44
C ASN A 386 6.08 -18.71 -25.52
N GLY A 387 5.15 -17.76 -25.56
CA GLY A 387 3.73 -18.00 -25.80
C GLY A 387 2.89 -18.33 -24.56
N GLN A 388 3.49 -18.38 -23.36
CA GLN A 388 2.80 -18.70 -22.10
C GLN A 388 2.25 -17.45 -21.42
N TRP A 389 0.99 -17.49 -20.97
CA TRP A 389 0.36 -16.46 -20.15
C TRP A 389 0.57 -16.74 -18.66
N SER A 390 0.77 -15.69 -17.87
CA SER A 390 0.56 -15.77 -16.42
C SER A 390 -0.93 -15.94 -16.11
N PRO A 391 -1.27 -16.46 -14.91
CA PRO A 391 -2.57 -16.19 -14.31
C PRO A 391 -2.88 -14.68 -14.25
N TRP A 392 -4.15 -14.34 -14.05
CA TRP A 392 -4.55 -13.00 -13.67
C TRP A 392 -4.04 -12.67 -12.26
N SER A 393 -3.62 -11.42 -12.05
CA SER A 393 -3.38 -10.88 -10.72
C SER A 393 -4.67 -10.83 -9.91
N ASP A 394 -4.54 -10.73 -8.60
CA ASP A 394 -5.64 -10.26 -7.76
C ASP A 394 -6.06 -8.85 -8.17
N TRP A 395 -7.27 -8.47 -7.77
CA TRP A 395 -7.83 -7.15 -8.03
C TRP A 395 -7.12 -6.06 -7.19
N HIS A 396 -6.41 -5.19 -7.89
CA HIS A 396 -5.59 -4.07 -7.42
C HIS A 396 -5.23 -3.22 -8.67
N GLN A 397 -5.24 -1.90 -8.71
CA GLN A 397 -5.21 -0.88 -7.67
C GLN A 397 -6.54 -0.13 -7.58
N PRO A 398 -7.05 0.23 -6.39
CA PRO A 398 -8.24 1.05 -6.29
C PRO A 398 -7.96 2.47 -6.79
N PHE A 399 -8.91 3.02 -7.54
CA PHE A 399 -8.97 4.44 -7.91
C PHE A 399 -10.44 4.87 -8.03
N GLN A 400 -10.68 6.17 -7.92
CA GLN A 400 -11.99 6.78 -8.15
C GLN A 400 -11.93 7.69 -9.37
N THR A 401 -12.94 7.66 -10.23
CA THR A 401 -13.05 8.64 -11.32
C THR A 401 -13.57 9.97 -10.79
N LYS A 402 -13.10 11.07 -11.37
CA LYS A 402 -13.60 12.41 -11.04
C LYS A 402 -15.12 12.52 -11.20
N THR A 403 -15.74 13.41 -10.44
CA THR A 403 -17.12 13.84 -10.67
C THR A 403 -17.21 14.56 -12.02
N ALA A 404 -18.36 14.46 -12.70
CA ALA A 404 -18.60 15.30 -13.88
C ALA A 404 -18.44 16.77 -13.46
N LYS A 405 -17.71 17.57 -14.25
CA LYS A 405 -17.82 19.03 -14.08
C LYS A 405 -19.28 19.37 -14.34
N GLU A 406 -19.96 20.04 -13.40
CA GLU A 406 -21.16 20.78 -13.75
C GLU A 406 -20.74 21.74 -14.86
N GLU A 407 -21.25 21.54 -16.07
CA GLU A 407 -21.17 22.57 -17.10
C GLU A 407 -21.93 23.75 -16.53
N SER A 408 -21.21 24.79 -16.08
CA SER A 408 -21.81 26.08 -15.80
C SER A 408 -22.61 26.46 -17.05
N PRO A 409 -23.93 26.70 -16.95
CA PRO A 409 -24.69 27.16 -18.10
C PRO A 409 -24.05 28.46 -18.60
N GLN A 410 -23.67 28.46 -19.87
CA GLN A 410 -23.09 29.62 -20.57
C GLN A 410 -24.02 30.83 -20.54
#